data_AF-A0A3D4WWW0-F1
#
_entry.id   AF-A0A3D4WWW0-F1
#
_cell.length_a   1.000
_cell.length_b   1.000
_cell.length_c   1.000
_cell.angle_alpha   90.00
_cell.angle_beta   90.00
_cell.angle_gamma   90.00
#
_symmetry.space_group_name_H-M   'P 1'
#
loop_
_entity.id
_entity.type
_entity.pdbx_description
1 polymer ?
#
loop_
_entity_poly.entity_id
_entity_poly.type
_entity_poly.pdbx_seq_one_letter_code
_entity_poly.pdbx_strand_id
1 'polypeptide(L)'
;MDFWDVFWLLLIFIPLLLIWGFAIVDIFRRDDIEGWVKALWIVLVVFAPFLGTLIYLIFRPTGATREEREHDLKLLSDLHDRGKLTDEEFVEEKARILK
;
A
#
# COMPACT_ATOMS: atom_id res chain seq x y z
N MET A 1 -22.23 10.30 -10.59
CA MET A 1 -21.84 9.31 -11.59
C MET A 1 -22.74 9.51 -12.78
N ASP A 2 -22.16 9.89 -13.90
CA ASP A 2 -22.89 9.99 -15.15
C ASP A 2 -22.93 8.64 -15.88
N PHE A 3 -23.58 8.60 -17.05
CA PHE A 3 -23.66 7.39 -17.86
C PHE A 3 -22.28 6.89 -18.31
N TRP A 4 -21.38 7.81 -18.66
CA TRP A 4 -20.06 7.46 -19.19
C TRP A 4 -19.18 6.85 -18.10
N ASP A 5 -19.26 7.36 -16.87
CA ASP A 5 -18.60 6.79 -15.70
C ASP A 5 -18.99 5.31 -15.52
N VAL A 6 -20.29 5.02 -15.56
CA VAL A 6 -20.80 3.64 -15.40
C VAL A 6 -20.43 2.77 -16.59
N PHE A 7 -20.50 3.31 -17.81
CA PHE A 7 -20.11 2.59 -19.02
C PHE A 7 -18.65 2.16 -18.96
N TRP A 8 -17.73 3.08 -18.65
CA TRP A 8 -16.31 2.77 -18.53
C TRP A 8 -16.01 1.83 -17.36
N LEU A 9 -16.69 2.02 -16.23
CA LEU A 9 -16.58 1.12 -15.09
C LEU A 9 -16.93 -0.31 -15.49
N LEU A 10 -18.08 -0.53 -16.13
CA LEU A 10 -18.52 -1.85 -16.57
C LEU A 10 -17.59 -2.42 -17.64
N LEU A 11 -17.16 -1.60 -18.61
CA LEU A 11 -16.26 -2.02 -19.68
C LEU A 11 -14.93 -2.56 -19.13
N ILE A 12 -14.43 -2.02 -18.03
CA ILE A 12 -13.18 -2.47 -17.39
C ILE A 12 -13.45 -3.63 -16.43
N PHE A 13 -14.45 -3.52 -15.55
CA PHE A 13 -14.68 -4.50 -14.48
C PHE A 13 -15.27 -5.82 -14.98
N ILE A 14 -16.17 -5.80 -15.97
CA ILE A 14 -16.78 -7.05 -16.48
C ILE A 14 -15.71 -8.01 -17.03
N PRO A 15 -14.86 -7.65 -18.00
CA PRO A 15 -13.86 -8.59 -18.50
C PRO A 15 -12.85 -8.99 -17.42
N LEU A 16 -12.51 -8.10 -16.49
CA LEU A 16 -11.64 -8.43 -15.37
C LEU A 16 -12.25 -9.51 -14.46
N LEU A 17 -13.53 -9.35 -14.07
CA LEU A 17 -14.26 -10.34 -13.28
C LEU A 17 -14.45 -11.66 -14.04
N LEU A 18 -14.68 -11.59 -15.35
CA LEU A 18 -14.77 -12.79 -16.19
C LEU A 18 -13.45 -13.55 -16.21
N ILE A 19 -12.30 -12.88 -16.37
CA ILE A 19 -10.98 -13.52 -16.33
C ILE A 19 -10.76 -14.22 -14.99
N TRP A 20 -11.09 -13.56 -13.88
CA TRP A 20 -10.99 -14.16 -12.54
C TRP A 20 -11.93 -15.36 -12.37
N GLY A 21 -13.20 -15.21 -12.76
CA GLY A 21 -14.19 -16.28 -12.68
C GLY A 21 -13.81 -17.48 -13.53
N PHE A 22 -13.33 -17.25 -14.76
CA PHE A 22 -12.85 -18.31 -15.64
C PHE A 22 -11.63 -19.03 -15.05
N ALA A 23 -10.68 -18.32 -14.46
CA ALA A 23 -9.53 -18.94 -13.81
C ALA A 23 -9.97 -19.85 -12.65
N ILE A 24 -10.91 -19.40 -11.82
CA ILE A 24 -11.45 -20.21 -10.71
C ILE A 24 -12.19 -21.44 -11.26
N VAL A 25 -13.07 -21.27 -12.24
CA VAL A 25 -13.81 -22.37 -12.87
C VAL A 25 -12.86 -23.37 -13.53
N ASP A 26 -11.80 -22.91 -14.19
CA ASP A 26 -10.76 -23.78 -14.78
C ASP A 26 -10.11 -24.68 -13.71
N ILE A 27 -9.74 -24.11 -12.56
CA ILE A 27 -9.16 -24.87 -11.45
C ILE A 27 -10.14 -25.93 -10.93
N PHE A 28 -11.43 -25.60 -10.81
CA PHE A 28 -12.43 -26.56 -10.34
C PHE A 28 -12.69 -27.68 -11.36
N ARG A 29 -12.71 -27.36 -12.65
CA ARG A 29 -12.96 -28.30 -13.75
C ARG A 29 -11.83 -29.31 -14.00
N ARG A 30 -10.64 -29.06 -13.46
CA ARG A 30 -9.49 -29.96 -13.56
C ARG A 30 -9.63 -31.13 -12.60
N ASP A 31 -9.99 -32.31 -13.10
CA ASP A 31 -10.15 -33.51 -12.27
C ASP A 31 -8.82 -34.23 -11.98
N ASP A 32 -7.73 -33.81 -12.64
CA ASP A 32 -6.37 -34.31 -12.49
C ASP A 32 -5.62 -33.76 -11.26
N ILE A 33 -6.21 -32.79 -10.55
CA ILE A 33 -5.58 -32.07 -9.45
C ILE A 33 -6.27 -32.40 -8.12
N GLU A 34 -5.49 -32.78 -7.10
CA GLU A 34 -5.98 -33.03 -5.75
C GLU A 34 -6.62 -31.77 -5.12
N GLY A 35 -7.62 -31.96 -4.27
CA GLY A 35 -8.41 -30.85 -3.70
C GLY A 35 -7.58 -29.80 -2.94
N TRP A 36 -6.50 -30.19 -2.26
CA TRP A 36 -5.63 -29.24 -1.54
C TRP A 36 -4.77 -28.40 -2.51
N VAL A 37 -4.35 -28.98 -3.64
CA VAL A 37 -3.62 -28.25 -4.69
C VAL A 37 -4.56 -27.25 -5.35
N LYS A 38 -5.83 -27.62 -5.59
CA LYS A 38 -6.86 -26.67 -6.05
C LYS A 38 -7.00 -25.48 -5.10
N ALA A 39 -7.06 -25.74 -3.78
CA ALA A 39 -7.14 -24.69 -2.78
C ALA A 39 -5.91 -23.75 -2.83
N LEU A 40 -4.70 -24.29 -2.96
CA LEU A 40 -3.48 -23.50 -3.12
C LEU A 40 -3.53 -22.60 -4.36
N TRP A 41 -3.99 -23.12 -5.50
CA TRP A 41 -4.14 -22.34 -6.74
C TRP A 41 -5.17 -21.23 -6.61
N ILE A 42 -6.30 -21.49 -5.95
CA ILE A 42 -7.33 -20.47 -5.71
C ILE A 42 -6.74 -19.33 -4.87
N VAL A 43 -6.03 -19.66 -3.79
CA VAL A 43 -5.32 -18.67 -2.97
C VAL A 43 -4.34 -17.89 -3.83
N LEU A 44 -3.52 -18.55 -4.65
CA LEU A 44 -2.56 -17.86 -5.51
C LEU A 44 -3.25 -16.89 -6.48
N VAL A 45 -4.32 -17.30 -7.17
CA VAL A 45 -5.06 -16.45 -8.11
C VAL A 45 -5.66 -15.23 -7.42
N VAL A 46 -6.19 -15.41 -6.20
CA VAL A 46 -6.80 -14.32 -5.43
C VAL A 46 -5.76 -13.35 -4.87
N PHE A 47 -4.63 -13.86 -4.38
CA PHE A 47 -3.64 -13.05 -3.65
C PHE A 47 -2.48 -12.54 -4.52
N ALA A 48 -2.15 -13.19 -5.64
CA ALA A 48 -1.06 -12.79 -6.52
C ALA A 48 -1.12 -11.31 -6.96
N PRO A 49 -2.28 -10.71 -7.28
CA PRO A 49 -2.37 -9.30 -7.65
C PRO A 49 -1.94 -8.34 -6.54
N PHE A 50 -2.02 -8.76 -5.27
CA PHE A 50 -1.63 -7.96 -4.12
C PHE A 50 -0.20 -8.23 -3.66
N LEU A 51 0.41 -9.33 -4.11
CA LEU A 51 1.70 -9.79 -3.61
C LEU A 51 2.81 -8.77 -3.86
N GLY A 52 2.83 -8.11 -5.03
CA GLY A 52 3.79 -7.05 -5.33
C GLY A 52 3.68 -5.86 -4.37
N THR A 53 2.46 -5.43 -4.07
CA THR A 53 2.20 -4.37 -3.08
C THR A 53 2.61 -4.79 -1.69
N LEU A 54 2.29 -6.03 -1.27
CA LEU A 54 2.66 -6.54 0.04
C LEU A 54 4.19 -6.63 0.20
N ILE A 55 4.88 -7.15 -0.81
CA ILE A 55 6.35 -7.16 -0.87
C ILE A 55 6.87 -5.73 -0.76
N TYR A 56 6.36 -4.80 -1.56
CA TYR A 56 6.77 -3.40 -1.50
C TYR A 56 6.61 -2.84 -0.08
N LEU A 57 5.48 -3.06 0.57
CA LEU A 57 5.22 -2.55 1.93
C LEU A 57 6.14 -3.18 2.98
N ILE A 58 6.44 -4.48 2.89
CA ILE A 58 7.35 -5.16 3.82
C ILE A 58 8.79 -4.65 3.66
N PHE A 59 9.24 -4.45 2.43
CA PHE A 59 10.59 -4.00 2.14
C PHE A 59 10.75 -2.48 2.14
N ARG A 60 9.65 -1.71 2.17
CA ARG A 60 9.68 -0.25 2.23
C ARG A 60 10.29 0.15 3.58
N PRO A 61 11.48 0.79 3.60
CA PRO A 61 12.02 1.31 4.84
C PRO A 61 11.07 2.37 5.40
N THR A 62 10.70 2.22 6.67
CA THR A 62 9.90 3.18 7.43
C THR A 62 10.74 4.42 7.75
N GLY A 63 11.10 5.20 6.73
CA GLY A 63 11.60 6.54 6.93
C GLY A 63 10.44 7.44 7.33
N ALA A 64 10.63 8.30 8.33
CA ALA A 64 9.66 9.33 8.68
C ALA A 64 9.21 10.02 7.39
N THR A 65 7.89 9.99 7.17
CA THR A 65 7.29 10.61 5.99
C THR A 65 7.70 12.07 5.95
N ARG A 66 7.75 12.65 4.76
CA ARG A 66 8.11 14.07 4.61
C ARG A 66 7.21 14.97 5.48
N GLU A 67 5.94 14.59 5.61
CA GLU A 67 4.97 15.27 6.46
C GLU A 67 5.30 15.17 7.95
N GLU A 68 5.67 13.99 8.45
CA GLU A 68 6.12 13.82 9.84
C GLU A 68 7.37 14.68 10.13
N ARG A 69 8.35 14.69 9.22
CA ARG A 69 9.55 15.54 9.38
C ARG A 69 9.22 17.03 9.37
N GLU A 70 8.33 17.47 8.49
CA GLU A 70 7.89 18.87 8.43
C GLU A 70 7.11 19.28 9.69
N HIS A 71 6.32 18.36 10.26
CA HIS A 71 5.61 18.58 11.52
C HIS A 71 6.58 18.69 12.72
N ASP A 72 7.55 17.78 12.82
CA ASP A 72 8.53 17.80 13.92
C ASP A 72 9.42 19.04 13.86
N LEU A 73 9.80 19.50 12.67
CA LEU A 73 10.53 20.77 12.48
C LEU A 73 9.71 21.99 12.92
N LYS A 74 8.38 21.99 12.69
CA LYS A 74 7.50 23.06 13.17
C LYS A 74 7.39 23.06 14.69
N LEU A 75 7.28 21.89 15.31
CA LEU A 75 7.28 21.78 16.78
C LEU A 75 8.57 22.32 17.38
N LEU A 76 9.73 21.99 16.79
CA LEU A 76 11.01 22.51 17.24
C LEU A 76 11.08 24.04 17.13
N SER A 77 10.60 24.62 16.02
CA SER A 77 10.54 26.08 15.86
C SER A 77 9.67 26.72 16.93
N ASP A 78 8.48 26.19 17.16
CA ASP A 78 7.52 26.71 18.15
C ASP A 78 8.00 26.52 19.60
N LEU A 79 8.77 25.47 19.91
CA LEU A 79 9.41 25.30 21.21
C LEU A 79 10.56 26.29 21.42
N HIS A 80 11.35 26.55 20.38
CA HIS A 80 12.42 27.54 20.40
C HIS A 80 11.86 28.96 20.57
N ASP A 81 10.82 29.32 19.81
CA ASP A 81 10.17 30.64 19.89
C ASP A 81 9.55 30.90 21.28
N ARG A 82 9.12 29.85 21.97
CA ARG A 82 8.62 29.92 23.37
C ARG A 82 9.73 29.99 24.42
N GLY A 83 10.99 29.96 24.04
CA GLY A 83 12.14 29.96 24.94
C GLY A 83 12.29 28.67 25.76
N LYS A 84 11.63 27.57 25.34
CA LYS A 84 11.76 26.26 25.99
C LYS A 84 12.98 25.48 25.51
N LEU A 85 13.61 25.94 24.43
CA LEU A 85 14.78 25.33 23.81
C LEU A 85 15.84 26.39 23.56
N THR A 86 17.07 26.10 23.95
CA THR A 86 18.22 26.96 23.65
C THR A 86 18.61 26.87 22.17
N ASP A 87 19.36 27.86 21.67
CA ASP A 87 19.85 27.88 20.27
C ASP A 87 20.68 26.62 19.94
N GLU A 88 21.48 26.15 20.91
CA GLU A 88 22.33 24.97 20.77
C GLU A 88 21.48 23.69 20.66
N GLU A 89 20.48 23.53 21.54
CA GLU A 89 19.57 22.38 21.52
C GLU A 89 18.71 22.34 20.24
N PHE A 90 18.34 23.49 19.70
CA PHE A 90 17.51 23.57 18.49
C PHE A 90 18.29 23.10 17.25
N VAL A 91 19.55 23.50 17.14
CA VAL A 91 20.42 23.13 16.01
C VAL A 91 20.72 21.62 16.05
N GLU A 92 20.95 21.06 17.24
CA GLU A 92 21.21 19.62 17.39
C GLU A 92 20.00 18.76 17.00
N GLU A 93 18.82 19.09 17.49
CA GLU A 93 17.61 18.28 17.24
C GLU A 93 17.15 18.40 15.78
N LYS A 94 17.29 19.60 15.17
CA LYS A 94 17.04 19.81 13.75
C LYS A 94 17.99 18.99 12.87
N ALA A 95 19.27 18.89 13.23
CA ALA A 95 20.24 18.07 12.52
C ALA A 95 19.93 16.56 12.63
N ARG A 96 19.34 16.12 13.75
CA ARG A 96 18.91 14.73 13.96
C ARG A 96 17.75 14.32 13.07
N ILE A 97 16.76 15.20 12.87
CA ILE A 97 15.55 14.94 12.05
C ILE A 97 15.84 14.95 10.54
N LEU A 98 16.83 15.74 10.11
CA LEU A 98 17.19 15.88 8.69
C LEU A 98 18.17 14.80 8.19
N LYS A 99 18.67 13.94 9.08
CA LYS A 99 19.61 12.86 8.78
C LYS A 99 18.90 11.60 8.29
#